data_AF-A0AAP9R1W1-F1
#
_entry.id   AF-A0AAP9R1W1-F1
#
_cell.length_a   1.000
_cell.length_b   1.000
_cell.length_c   1.000
_cell.angle_alpha   90.00
_cell.angle_beta   90.00
_cell.angle_gamma   90.00
#
_symmetry.space_group_name_H-M   'P 1'
#
loop_
_entity.id
_entity.type
_entity.pdbx_description
1 polymer ?
#
loop_
_entity_poly.entity_id
_entity_poly.type
_entity_poly.pdbx_seq_one_letter_code
_entity_poly.pdbx_strand_id
1 'polypeptide(L)'
;MHTSKDPLHGVTLEALLTDLVARYGWDELARHIKINCFKSDPSIKSSLKFLRRTPWTRKEVENFYLDSLEGLIDKPADAGPWANWQKK
;
A
#
# COMPACT_ATOMS: atom_id res chain seq x y z
N MET A 1 21.12 -24.21 -0.78
CA MET A 1 20.08 -24.03 0.27
C MET A 1 19.73 -22.54 0.24
N HIS A 2 18.68 -22.01 -0.39
CA HIS A 2 17.33 -22.48 -0.66
C HIS A 2 16.88 -22.08 -2.07
N THR A 3 16.38 -23.05 -2.81
CA THR A 3 15.48 -22.92 -3.96
C THR A 3 14.08 -22.57 -3.45
N SER A 4 13.34 -21.73 -4.19
CA SER A 4 11.86 -21.75 -4.36
C SER A 4 11.20 -20.39 -4.20
N LYS A 5 10.94 -19.75 -5.35
CA LYS A 5 9.60 -19.39 -5.87
C LYS A 5 9.78 -18.22 -6.82
N ASP A 6 9.82 -18.47 -8.12
CA ASP A 6 9.31 -17.52 -9.12
C ASP A 6 7.80 -17.29 -8.86
N PRO A 7 7.24 -16.07 -8.71
CA PRO A 7 5.77 -15.97 -8.78
C PRO A 7 5.24 -14.53 -9.02
N LEU A 8 5.48 -13.89 -10.17
CA LEU A 8 4.77 -12.65 -10.57
C LEU A 8 3.27 -12.89 -10.85
N HIS A 9 2.66 -13.90 -10.22
CA HIS A 9 1.29 -14.33 -10.43
C HIS A 9 0.40 -13.79 -9.29
N GLY A 10 -0.39 -12.76 -9.59
CA GLY A 10 -1.45 -12.26 -8.71
C GLY A 10 -0.94 -11.29 -7.64
N VAL A 11 -0.69 -10.04 -8.02
CA VAL A 11 -0.36 -8.97 -7.07
C VAL A 11 -1.54 -8.80 -6.12
N THR A 12 -1.38 -9.31 -4.90
CA THR A 12 -2.37 -9.19 -3.83
C THR A 12 -2.04 -7.97 -2.96
N LEU A 13 -2.98 -7.56 -2.10
CA LEU A 13 -2.76 -6.54 -1.08
C LEU A 13 -1.51 -6.83 -0.23
N GLU A 14 -1.15 -8.11 -0.06
CA GLU A 14 0.08 -8.55 0.60
C GLU A 14 1.33 -8.16 -0.18
N ALA A 15 1.34 -8.39 -1.50
CA ALA A 15 2.48 -8.08 -2.36
C ALA A 15 2.71 -6.55 -2.44
N LEU A 16 1.64 -5.79 -2.63
CA LEU A 16 1.69 -4.32 -2.64
C LEU A 16 2.25 -3.76 -1.33
N LEU A 17 1.72 -4.23 -0.19
CA LEU A 17 2.22 -3.78 1.11
C LEU A 17 3.68 -4.22 1.32
N THR A 18 4.05 -5.42 0.90
CA THR A 18 5.43 -5.92 1.02
C THR A 18 6.40 -5.08 0.20
N ASP A 19 6.02 -4.69 -1.03
CA ASP A 19 6.84 -3.82 -1.88
C ASP A 19 6.98 -2.41 -1.29
N LEU A 20 5.88 -1.81 -0.81
CA LEU A 20 5.92 -0.52 -0.09
C LEU A 20 6.85 -0.57 1.12
N VAL A 21 6.71 -1.60 1.95
CA VAL A 21 7.55 -1.79 3.14
C VAL A 21 9.01 -2.02 2.74
N ALA A 22 9.27 -2.74 1.66
CA ALA A 22 10.63 -2.98 1.18
C ALA A 22 11.29 -1.71 0.64
N ARG A 23 10.52 -0.79 0.03
CA ARG A 23 11.03 0.48 -0.51
C ARG A 23 11.18 1.57 0.55
N TYR A 24 10.14 1.81 1.33
CA TYR A 24 10.05 2.94 2.25
C TYR A 24 10.26 2.53 3.72
N GLY A 25 9.94 1.28 4.06
CA GLY A 25 9.92 0.82 5.44
C GLY A 25 8.66 1.25 6.20
N TRP A 26 8.52 0.68 7.40
CA TRP A 26 7.34 0.89 8.23
C TRP A 26 7.22 2.31 8.80
N ASP A 27 8.34 3.00 9.02
CA ASP A 27 8.37 4.35 9.59
C ASP A 27 7.78 5.38 8.63
N GLU A 28 8.18 5.34 7.36
CA GLU A 28 7.61 6.16 6.28
C GLU A 28 6.12 5.85 6.09
N LEU A 29 5.76 4.57 6.04
CA LEU A 29 4.35 4.15 5.95
C LEU A 29 3.52 4.68 7.13
N ALA A 30 4.06 4.69 8.34
CA ALA A 30 3.38 5.25 9.52
C ALA A 30 3.30 6.78 9.50
N ARG A 31 4.23 7.46 8.82
CA ARG A 31 4.19 8.92 8.60
C ARG A 31 3.10 9.31 7.62
N HIS A 32 3.02 8.62 6.49
CA HIS A 32 2.01 8.87 5.46
C HIS A 32 0.63 8.40 5.91
N ILE A 33 0.56 7.18 6.43
CA ILE A 33 -0.68 6.54 6.87
C ILE A 33 -0.61 6.48 8.39
N LYS A 34 -1.20 7.49 9.05
CA LYS A 34 -1.22 7.64 10.51
C LYS A 34 -2.06 6.55 11.20
N ILE A 35 -1.64 5.29 11.08
CA ILE A 35 -2.22 4.15 11.78
C ILE A 35 -1.20 3.57 12.75
N ASN A 36 -1.67 3.30 13.97
CA ASN A 36 -0.84 2.63 14.98
C ASN A 36 -0.41 1.22 14.56
N CYS A 37 -1.07 0.60 13.58
CA CYS A 37 -0.72 -0.73 13.11
C CYS A 37 0.74 -0.81 12.64
N PHE A 38 1.24 0.21 11.95
CA PHE A 38 2.63 0.22 11.45
C PHE A 38 3.65 0.60 12.52
N LYS A 39 3.21 1.19 13.64
CA LYS A 39 4.08 1.63 14.74
C LYS A 39 4.19 0.60 15.86
N SER A 40 3.10 -0.09 16.19
CA SER A 40 3.05 -1.06 17.30
C SER A 40 3.36 -2.49 16.88
N ASP A 41 2.85 -2.94 15.74
CA ASP A 41 3.06 -4.30 15.22
C ASP A 41 3.38 -4.26 13.71
N PRO A 42 4.56 -3.74 13.32
CA PRO A 42 4.99 -3.68 11.92
C PRO A 42 5.24 -5.10 11.38
N SER A 43 4.20 -5.71 10.83
CA SER A 43 4.25 -7.06 10.27
C SER A 43 3.18 -7.22 9.21
N ILE A 44 3.57 -7.77 8.06
CA ILE A 44 2.72 -7.95 6.88
C ILE A 44 1.38 -8.62 7.25
N LYS A 45 1.41 -9.73 8.01
CA LYS A 45 0.19 -10.44 8.44
C LYS A 45 -0.71 -9.61 9.37
N SER A 46 -0.12 -8.86 10.30
CA SER A 46 -0.86 -8.01 11.24
C SER A 46 -1.52 -6.84 10.51
N SER A 47 -0.78 -6.19 9.62
CA SER A 47 -1.26 -5.14 8.74
C SER A 47 -2.38 -5.64 7.83
N LEU A 48 -2.24 -6.79 7.17
CA LEU A 48 -3.31 -7.35 6.34
C LEU A 48 -4.58 -7.64 7.14
N LYS A 49 -4.45 -8.17 8.36
CA LYS A 49 -5.60 -8.37 9.25
C LYS A 49 -6.25 -7.03 9.60
N PHE A 50 -5.46 -5.98 9.81
CA PHE A 50 -5.96 -4.63 10.07
C PHE A 50 -6.65 -4.02 8.84
N LEU A 51 -6.02 -4.09 7.65
CA LEU A 51 -6.58 -3.62 6.36
C LEU A 51 -7.84 -4.40 5.93
N ARG A 52 -8.06 -5.60 6.48
CA ARG A 52 -9.32 -6.35 6.33
C ARG A 52 -10.42 -5.86 7.26
N ARG A 53 -10.08 -5.41 8.47
CA ARG A 53 -11.04 -4.86 9.43
C ARG A 53 -11.37 -3.39 9.15
N THR A 54 -10.45 -2.67 8.52
CA THR A 54 -10.53 -1.22 8.33
C THR A 54 -10.38 -0.89 6.84
N PRO A 55 -11.48 -0.93 6.07
CA PRO A 55 -11.43 -0.82 4.61
C PRO A 55 -10.99 0.57 4.11
N TRP A 56 -11.21 1.63 4.89
CA TRP A 56 -10.70 2.97 4.52
C TRP A 56 -9.17 3.03 4.57
N THR A 57 -8.53 2.37 5.54
CA THR A 57 -7.07 2.28 5.63
C THR A 57 -6.49 1.49 4.47
N ARG A 58 -7.20 0.46 4.00
CA ARG A 58 -6.82 -0.26 2.79
C ARG A 58 -6.69 0.69 1.60
N LYS A 59 -7.71 1.52 1.38
CA LYS A 59 -7.69 2.52 0.30
C LYS A 59 -6.54 3.51 0.44
N GLU A 60 -6.22 3.95 1.66
CA GLU A 60 -5.07 4.83 1.90
C GLU A 60 -3.73 4.18 1.49
N VAL A 61 -3.54 2.89 1.81
CA VAL A 61 -2.34 2.14 1.40
C VAL A 61 -2.28 1.96 -0.12
N GLU A 62 -3.41 1.64 -0.76
CA GLU A 62 -3.49 1.54 -2.21
C GLU A 62 -3.21 2.89 -2.88
N ASN A 63 -3.76 3.99 -2.35
CA ASN A 63 -3.54 5.32 -2.87
C ASN A 63 -2.08 5.77 -2.70
N PHE A 64 -1.46 5.46 -1.56
CA PHE A 64 -0.03 5.73 -1.35
C PHE A 64 0.85 4.93 -2.30
N TYR A 65 0.48 3.68 -2.61
CA TYR A 65 1.18 2.89 -3.62
C TYR A 65 1.04 3.48 -5.02
N LEU A 66 -0.15 3.95 -5.38
CA LEU A 66 -0.38 4.64 -6.65
C LEU A 66 0.45 5.92 -6.71
N ASP A 67 0.44 6.77 -5.70
CA ASP A 67 1.27 7.99 -5.62
C ASP A 67 2.78 7.67 -5.77
N SER A 68 3.25 6.65 -5.05
CA SER A 68 4.62 6.15 -5.12
C SER A 68 5.01 5.62 -6.51
N LEU A 69 4.03 5.14 -7.29
CA LEU A 69 4.22 4.66 -8.65
C LEU A 69 4.05 5.78 -9.69
N GLU A 70 3.12 6.70 -9.47
CA GLU A 70 2.82 7.87 -10.31
C GLU A 70 3.97 8.87 -10.30
N GLY A 71 4.76 8.95 -9.22
CA GLY A 71 6.02 9.70 -9.20
C GLY A 71 7.06 9.25 -10.24
N LEU A 72 6.86 8.09 -10.89
CA LEU A 72 7.72 7.57 -11.96
C LEU A 72 7.12 7.72 -13.37
N ILE A 73 5.85 8.14 -13.49
CA ILE A 73 5.14 8.27 -14.78
C ILE A 73 4.89 9.76 -15.01
N ASP A 74 5.69 10.39 -15.86
CA ASP A 74 5.50 11.76 -16.33
C ASP A 74 4.04 11.98 -16.78
N LYS A 75 3.33 12.89 -16.09
CA LYS A 75 1.89 13.17 -16.29
C LYS A 75 1.60 13.60 -17.73
N PRO A 76 0.39 13.28 -18.21
CA PRO A 76 -0.48 14.38 -18.62
C PRO A 76 -1.65 14.54 -17.65
N ALA A 77 -1.88 15.80 -17.29
CA ALA A 77 -2.91 16.28 -16.40
C ALA A 77 -4.31 16.19 -17.03
N ASP A 78 -4.99 15.05 -16.92
CA ASP A 78 -6.46 14.96 -16.81
C ASP A 78 -6.83 13.48 -16.59
N ALA A 79 -7.67 13.18 -15.60
CA ALA A 79 -8.20 11.86 -15.26
C ALA A 79 -7.29 10.88 -14.48
N GLY A 80 -7.08 11.17 -13.19
CA GLY A 80 -6.92 10.09 -12.20
C GLY A 80 -8.30 9.46 -11.89
N PRO A 81 -8.49 8.13 -11.98
CA PRO A 81 -9.81 7.47 -11.86
C PRO A 81 -10.44 7.48 -10.46
N TRP A 82 -9.87 8.19 -9.48
CA TRP A 82 -10.46 8.35 -8.14
C TRP A 82 -10.98 9.77 -7.84
N ALA A 83 -11.08 10.66 -8.83
CA ALA A 83 -11.57 12.04 -8.69
C ALA A 83 -13.05 12.21 -8.23
N ASN A 84 -13.68 11.20 -7.64
CA ASN A 84 -15.01 11.29 -7.04
C ASN A 84 -15.16 10.31 -5.87
N TRP A 85 -14.69 10.68 -4.67
CA TRP A 85 -15.12 10.00 -3.43
C TRP A 85 -15.31 10.92 -2.23
N GLN A 86 -15.74 12.16 -2.47
CA GLN A 86 -16.52 12.93 -1.50
C GLN A 86 -17.76 13.47 -2.20
N LYS A 87 -18.75 12.60 -2.40
CA LYS A 87 -20.13 13.03 -2.59
C LYS A 87 -20.97 12.47 -1.45
N LYS A 88 -21.39 13.35 -0.55
CA LYS A 88 -22.70 13.29 0.09
C LYS A 88 -23.40 14.61 -0.18
#